data_AF-A0A0J0YBV1-F1
#
_entry.id   AF-A0A0J0YBV1-F1
#
_cell.length_a   1.000
_cell.length_b   1.000
_cell.length_c   1.000
_cell.angle_alpha   90.00
_cell.angle_beta   90.00
_cell.angle_gamma   90.00
#
_symmetry.space_group_name_H-M   'P 1'
#
loop_
_entity.id
_entity.type
_entity.pdbx_description
1 polymer ?
#
loop_
_entity_poly.entity_id
_entity_poly.type
_entity_poly.pdbx_seq_one_letter_code
_entity_poly.pdbx_strand_id
1 'polypeptide(L)'
;KASKICVAYENLERFFPKGKMILTGNPVRQDLIDIDSKRAEAIQYFNLDSKKKTLLVLGGSLGARRVNQLIEKELENILSQNVQVIWQCGKLYLEDYKKYNKENVQVVAFIERMDLVYAAADVIISRAGASSVSELCIVGKPVIFIPSPNVAEDHQTKNAQAIVDK
;
A
#
# COMPACT_ATOMS: atom_id res chain seq x y z
N LYS A 1 -11.11 20.28 -26.07
CA LYS A 1 -11.96 19.62 -25.04
C LYS A 1 -11.84 18.11 -25.21
N ALA A 2 -11.75 17.34 -24.13
CA ALA A 2 -11.67 15.87 -24.20
C ALA A 2 -12.95 15.23 -24.79
N SER A 3 -12.78 14.13 -25.54
CA SER A 3 -13.86 13.33 -26.14
C SER A 3 -14.48 12.35 -25.15
N LYS A 4 -13.65 11.71 -24.32
CA LYS A 4 -14.03 10.80 -23.24
C LYS A 4 -13.24 11.13 -21.97
N ILE A 5 -13.81 10.78 -20.82
CA ILE A 5 -13.24 10.99 -19.49
C ILE A 5 -13.32 9.65 -18.76
N CYS A 6 -12.17 9.02 -18.55
CA CYS A 6 -12.09 7.76 -17.80
C CYS A 6 -12.12 8.08 -16.31
N VAL A 7 -13.03 7.44 -15.59
CA VAL A 7 -13.21 7.64 -14.15
C VAL A 7 -13.03 6.33 -13.40
N ALA A 8 -12.61 6.42 -12.14
CA ALA A 8 -12.36 5.26 -11.29
C ALA A 8 -13.47 4.96 -10.27
N TYR A 9 -14.38 5.91 -10.06
CA TYR A 9 -15.46 5.82 -9.07
C TYR A 9 -16.80 6.23 -9.70
N GLU A 10 -17.87 5.72 -9.11
CA GLU A 10 -19.24 6.10 -9.46
C GLU A 10 -19.60 7.48 -8.88
N ASN A 11 -20.74 8.04 -9.28
CA ASN A 11 -21.28 9.31 -8.79
C ASN A 11 -20.40 10.56 -9.06
N LEU A 12 -19.64 10.53 -10.16
CA LEU A 12 -18.78 11.64 -10.60
C LEU A 12 -19.44 12.56 -11.64
N GLU A 13 -20.70 12.32 -11.99
CA GLU A 13 -21.51 13.16 -12.88
C GLU A 13 -21.73 14.58 -12.32
N ARG A 14 -21.53 14.79 -11.01
CA ARG A 14 -21.50 16.11 -10.39
C ARG A 14 -20.30 16.97 -10.83
N PHE A 15 -19.23 16.34 -11.32
CA PHE A 15 -18.00 17.01 -11.76
C PHE A 15 -17.80 16.94 -13.27
N PHE A 16 -18.31 15.89 -13.93
CA PHE A 16 -18.07 15.64 -15.34
C PHE A 16 -19.35 15.37 -16.14
N PRO A 17 -19.42 15.73 -17.43
CA PRO A 17 -20.59 15.45 -18.27
C PRO A 17 -20.85 13.94 -18.41
N LYS A 18 -22.04 13.49 -18.00
CA LYS A 18 -22.44 12.07 -18.00
C LYS A 18 -22.18 11.34 -19.32
N GLY A 19 -22.50 11.95 -20.46
CA GLY A 19 -22.30 11.34 -21.80
C GLY A 19 -20.83 11.16 -22.24
N LYS A 20 -19.88 11.73 -21.49
CA LYS A 20 -18.44 11.61 -21.76
C LYS A 20 -17.71 10.69 -20.79
N MET A 21 -18.33 10.31 -19.68
CA MET A 21 -17.69 9.47 -18.69
C MET A 21 -17.67 8.00 -19.11
N ILE A 22 -16.57 7.32 -18.82
CA ILE A 22 -16.43 5.87 -18.92
C ILE A 22 -15.83 5.40 -17.59
N LEU A 23 -16.51 4.51 -16.88
CA LEU A 23 -15.98 3.90 -15.66
C LEU A 23 -14.99 2.80 -16.05
N THR A 24 -13.69 3.08 -15.93
CA THR A 24 -12.62 2.14 -16.26
C THR A 24 -11.89 1.62 -15.03
N GLY A 25 -12.09 2.23 -13.85
CA GLY A 25 -11.22 2.03 -12.70
C GLY A 25 -9.91 2.81 -12.83
N ASN A 26 -9.04 2.68 -11.83
CA ASN A 26 -7.66 3.17 -11.94
C ASN A 26 -6.80 2.14 -12.68
N PRO A 27 -5.82 2.59 -13.50
CA PRO A 27 -4.85 1.69 -14.08
C PRO A 27 -4.02 1.04 -12.98
N VAL A 28 -3.77 -0.25 -13.15
CA VAL A 28 -3.04 -1.13 -12.23
C VAL A 28 -1.95 -1.84 -13.01
N ARG A 29 -0.91 -2.33 -12.32
CA ARG A 29 0.16 -3.06 -13.00
C ARG A 29 -0.30 -4.48 -13.34
N GLN A 30 0.05 -4.94 -14.53
CA GLN A 30 -0.36 -6.26 -15.05
C GLN A 30 0.25 -7.43 -14.25
N ASP A 31 1.44 -7.21 -13.70
CA ASP A 31 2.20 -8.18 -12.91
C ASP A 31 1.60 -8.47 -11.52
N LEU A 32 0.53 -7.76 -11.13
CA LEU A 32 -0.22 -7.97 -9.88
C LEU A 32 -1.35 -9.01 -10.00
N ILE A 33 -1.65 -9.49 -11.21
CA ILE A 33 -2.77 -10.42 -11.44
C ILE A 33 -2.47 -11.83 -10.89
N ASP A 34 -1.21 -12.22 -10.84
CA ASP A 34 -0.77 -13.54 -10.36
C ASP A 34 0.35 -13.39 -9.32
N ILE A 35 0.02 -12.80 -8.17
CA ILE A 35 0.98 -12.64 -7.07
C ILE A 35 1.15 -13.90 -6.24
N ASP A 36 0.15 -14.78 -6.19
CA ASP A 36 0.19 -15.95 -5.31
C ASP A 36 1.23 -16.99 -5.79
N SER A 37 1.46 -17.10 -7.11
CA SER A 37 2.53 -17.93 -7.68
C SER A 37 3.94 -17.41 -7.34
N LYS A 38 4.07 -16.14 -6.93
CA LYS A 38 5.35 -15.46 -6.69
C LYS A 38 5.83 -15.50 -5.25
N ARG A 39 5.07 -16.09 -4.31
CA ARG A 39 5.41 -16.02 -2.88
C ARG A 39 6.80 -16.60 -2.58
N ALA A 40 7.15 -17.75 -3.15
CA ALA A 40 8.46 -18.37 -2.92
C ALA A 40 9.61 -17.48 -3.43
N GLU A 41 9.47 -16.91 -4.64
CA GLU A 41 10.42 -15.94 -5.20
C GLU A 41 10.52 -14.71 -4.29
N ALA A 42 9.39 -14.19 -3.82
CA ALA A 42 9.36 -13.00 -2.97
C ALA A 42 10.06 -13.20 -1.62
N ILE A 43 9.81 -14.35 -0.97
CA ILE A 43 10.48 -14.71 0.28
C ILE A 43 12.00 -14.77 0.08
N GLN A 44 12.47 -15.34 -1.03
CA GLN A 44 13.90 -15.37 -1.35
C GLN A 44 14.46 -13.97 -1.69
N TYR A 45 13.76 -13.21 -2.52
CA TYR A 45 14.17 -11.88 -2.98
C TYR A 45 14.37 -10.91 -1.81
N PHE A 46 13.43 -10.92 -0.86
CA PHE A 46 13.51 -10.11 0.35
C PHE A 46 14.25 -10.83 1.48
N ASN A 47 14.87 -12.00 1.29
CA ASN A 47 15.57 -12.73 2.36
C ASN A 47 14.75 -12.87 3.66
N LEU A 48 13.50 -13.31 3.51
CA LEU A 48 12.51 -13.45 4.57
C LEU A 48 12.46 -14.89 5.11
N ASP A 49 11.98 -15.06 6.35
CA ASP A 49 11.69 -16.38 6.88
C ASP A 49 10.30 -16.84 6.42
N SER A 50 10.26 -17.95 5.67
CA SER A 50 9.02 -18.56 5.19
C SER A 50 8.07 -19.04 6.30
N LYS A 51 8.58 -19.25 7.53
CA LYS A 51 7.80 -19.70 8.69
C LYS A 51 7.15 -18.54 9.46
N LYS A 52 7.53 -17.29 9.15
CA LYS A 52 6.99 -16.08 9.79
C LYS A 52 5.95 -15.42 8.89
N LYS A 53 5.04 -14.68 9.52
CA LYS A 53 4.09 -13.82 8.80
C LYS A 53 4.75 -12.50 8.44
N THR A 54 4.47 -11.97 7.25
CA THR A 54 5.04 -10.71 6.78
C THR A 54 4.03 -9.57 6.87
N LEU A 55 4.33 -8.55 7.67
CA LEU A 55 3.63 -7.28 7.67
C LEU A 55 4.30 -6.32 6.68
N LEU A 56 3.53 -5.81 5.73
CA LEU A 56 3.96 -4.76 4.81
C LEU A 56 3.40 -3.41 5.24
N VAL A 57 4.26 -2.41 5.41
CA VAL A 57 3.87 -1.03 5.71
C VAL A 57 4.21 -0.13 4.52
N LEU A 58 3.19 0.50 3.93
CA LEU A 58 3.30 1.39 2.77
C LEU A 58 3.08 2.85 3.15
N GLY A 59 4.17 3.59 3.38
CA GLY A 59 4.13 5.05 3.60
C GLY A 59 3.95 5.87 2.31
N GLY A 60 4.21 5.27 1.15
CA GLY A 60 4.35 5.98 -0.13
C GLY A 60 5.76 6.55 -0.32
N SER A 61 6.13 6.91 -1.55
CA SER A 61 7.52 7.27 -1.93
C SER A 61 8.12 8.42 -1.13
N LEU A 62 7.34 9.46 -0.81
CA LEU A 62 7.77 10.56 0.06
C LEU A 62 7.69 10.20 1.55
N GLY A 63 6.89 9.19 1.89
CA GLY A 63 6.68 8.71 3.25
C GLY A 63 5.47 9.29 3.97
N ALA A 64 5.26 8.78 5.18
CA ALA A 64 4.08 9.02 5.99
C ALA A 64 4.47 9.18 7.45
N ARG A 65 4.78 10.40 7.90
CA ARG A 65 5.30 10.64 9.26
C ARG A 65 4.48 9.96 10.37
N ARG A 66 3.16 10.10 10.36
CA ARG A 66 2.29 9.51 11.40
C ARG A 66 2.27 7.98 11.38
N VAL A 67 2.28 7.37 10.19
CA VAL A 67 2.41 5.92 10.05
C VAL A 67 3.78 5.49 10.56
N ASN A 68 4.84 6.17 10.17
CA ASN A 68 6.19 5.83 10.59
C ASN A 68 6.36 5.92 12.12
N GLN A 69 5.84 6.96 12.76
CA GLN A 69 5.85 7.11 14.21
C GLN A 69 5.04 6.02 14.92
N LEU A 70 3.92 5.59 14.34
CA LEU A 70 3.12 4.49 14.86
C LEU A 70 3.90 3.17 14.79
N ILE A 71 4.50 2.86 13.64
CA ILE A 71 5.30 1.65 13.48
C ILE A 71 6.51 1.66 14.42
N GLU A 72 7.22 2.78 14.54
CA GLU A 72 8.33 2.93 15.50
C GLU A 72 7.90 2.60 16.93
N LYS A 73 6.75 3.12 17.35
CA LYS A 73 6.21 2.89 18.70
C LYS A 73 5.82 1.43 18.94
N GLU A 74 5.19 0.79 17.96
CA GLU A 74 4.62 -0.56 18.12
C GLU A 74 5.55 -1.68 17.60
N LEU A 75 6.74 -1.35 17.09
CA LEU A 75 7.61 -2.29 16.39
C LEU A 75 7.93 -3.53 17.25
N GLU A 76 8.32 -3.32 18.50
CA GLU A 76 8.67 -4.43 19.40
C GLU A 76 7.46 -5.32 19.73
N ASN A 77 6.26 -4.74 19.85
CA ASN A 77 5.02 -5.50 20.02
C ASN A 77 4.72 -6.35 18.78
N ILE A 78 4.84 -5.77 17.58
CA ILE A 78 4.66 -6.51 16.31
C ILE A 78 5.63 -7.68 16.22
N LEU A 79 6.92 -7.45 16.49
CA LEU A 79 7.96 -8.48 16.43
C LEU A 79 7.72 -9.61 17.45
N SER A 80 7.17 -9.30 18.62
CA SER A 80 6.84 -10.30 19.65
C SER A 80 5.79 -11.33 19.20
N GLN A 81 5.03 -11.04 18.14
CA GLN A 81 4.00 -11.92 17.57
C GLN A 81 4.53 -12.88 16.49
N ASN A 82 5.85 -13.06 16.39
CA ASN A 82 6.51 -13.89 15.37
C ASN A 82 6.22 -13.38 13.93
N VAL A 83 6.23 -12.05 13.78
CA VAL A 83 6.03 -11.33 12.51
C VAL A 83 7.35 -10.72 12.07
N GLN A 84 7.57 -10.68 10.76
CA GLN A 84 8.62 -9.89 10.12
C GLN A 84 8.01 -8.71 9.35
N VAL A 85 8.74 -7.61 9.23
CA VAL A 85 8.19 -6.34 8.75
C VAL A 85 9.00 -5.84 7.54
N ILE A 86 8.31 -5.52 6.46
CA ILE A 86 8.84 -4.69 5.37
C ILE A 86 8.21 -3.31 5.49
N TRP A 87 9.02 -2.30 5.79
CA TRP A 87 8.58 -0.97 6.11
C TRP A 87 9.10 0.04 5.09
N GLN A 88 8.21 0.43 4.19
CA GLN A 88 8.47 1.55 3.29
C GLN A 88 8.22 2.88 4.00
N CYS A 89 9.25 3.41 4.66
CA CYS A 89 9.17 4.66 5.42
C CYS A 89 9.15 5.91 4.53
N GLY A 90 9.62 5.81 3.28
CA GLY A 90 9.69 6.90 2.31
C GLY A 90 10.99 7.71 2.36
N LYS A 91 11.35 8.33 1.23
CA LYS A 91 12.65 9.00 1.03
C LYS A 91 12.96 10.08 2.07
N LEU A 92 11.95 10.83 2.52
CA LEU A 92 12.15 11.94 3.46
C LEU A 92 12.49 11.47 4.87
N TYR A 93 12.23 10.20 5.20
CA TYR A 93 12.34 9.68 6.57
C TYR A 93 13.34 8.53 6.69
N LEU A 94 14.02 8.13 5.61
CA LEU A 94 14.93 6.98 5.64
C LEU A 94 16.03 7.14 6.70
N GLU A 95 16.60 8.33 6.82
CA GLU A 95 17.67 8.59 7.80
C GLU A 95 17.20 8.43 9.26
N ASP A 96 15.95 8.77 9.55
CA ASP A 96 15.37 8.66 10.89
C ASP A 96 15.10 7.19 11.28
N TYR A 97 14.71 6.37 10.29
CA TYR A 97 14.19 5.02 10.53
C TYR A 97 15.13 3.88 10.13
N LYS A 98 16.18 4.11 9.33
CA LYS A 98 17.13 3.06 8.92
C LYS A 98 17.82 2.36 10.10
N LYS A 99 17.89 3.01 11.26
CA LYS A 99 18.37 2.42 12.52
C LYS A 99 17.55 1.20 12.98
N TYR A 100 16.32 1.05 12.51
CA TYR A 100 15.46 -0.10 12.77
C TYR A 100 15.64 -1.23 11.74
N ASN A 101 16.49 -1.07 10.73
CA ASN A 101 16.78 -2.11 9.76
C ASN A 101 17.66 -3.20 10.39
N LYS A 102 17.03 -4.20 11.01
CA LYS A 102 17.66 -5.28 11.78
C LYS A 102 16.97 -6.62 11.46
N GLU A 103 17.32 -7.67 12.18
CA GLU A 103 16.67 -8.97 12.00
C GLU A 103 15.13 -8.84 12.04
N ASN A 104 14.46 -9.46 11.07
CA ASN A 104 13.00 -9.41 10.89
C ASN A 104 12.41 -8.03 10.56
N VAL A 105 13.21 -7.00 10.28
CA VAL A 105 12.73 -5.67 9.88
C VAL A 105 13.55 -5.10 8.73
N GLN A 106 12.90 -4.81 7.62
CA GLN A 106 13.51 -4.14 6.47
C GLN A 106 12.93 -2.76 6.29
N VAL A 107 13.75 -1.74 6.52
CA VAL A 107 13.35 -0.34 6.36
C VAL A 107 13.88 0.18 5.04
N VAL A 108 12.98 0.60 4.16
CA VAL A 108 13.31 1.07 2.81
C VAL A 108 12.65 2.40 2.50
N ALA A 109 13.27 3.21 1.65
CA ALA A 109 12.65 4.42 1.12
C ALA A 109 11.62 4.11 0.02
N PHE A 110 11.93 3.12 -0.82
CA PHE A 110 11.16 2.74 -1.99
C PHE A 110 11.19 1.23 -2.19
N ILE A 111 10.11 0.68 -2.75
CA ILE A 111 10.01 -0.73 -3.11
C ILE A 111 9.89 -0.82 -4.63
N GLU A 112 10.85 -1.46 -5.27
CA GLU A 112 10.89 -1.59 -6.73
C GLU A 112 9.98 -2.71 -7.23
N ARG A 113 10.11 -3.91 -6.63
CA ARG A 113 9.32 -5.10 -6.96
C ARG A 113 8.03 -5.14 -6.15
N MET A 114 7.06 -4.33 -6.55
CA MET A 114 5.75 -4.27 -5.90
C MET A 114 4.97 -5.59 -6.03
N ASP A 115 5.13 -6.30 -7.15
CA ASP A 115 4.56 -7.63 -7.33
C ASP A 115 5.06 -8.62 -6.26
N LEU A 116 6.37 -8.64 -6.01
CA LEU A 116 6.96 -9.50 -4.99
C LEU A 116 6.58 -9.06 -3.59
N VAL A 117 6.58 -7.74 -3.30
CA VAL A 117 6.29 -7.31 -1.93
C VAL A 117 4.84 -7.64 -1.53
N TYR A 118 3.90 -7.53 -2.48
CA TYR A 118 2.52 -7.93 -2.27
C TYR A 118 2.38 -9.46 -2.15
N ALA A 119 3.14 -10.24 -2.92
CA ALA A 119 3.19 -11.70 -2.79
C ALA A 119 3.74 -12.18 -1.44
N ALA A 120 4.76 -11.48 -0.92
CA ALA A 120 5.36 -11.76 0.39
C ALA A 120 4.42 -11.39 1.55
N ALA A 121 3.62 -10.33 1.40
CA ALA A 121 2.78 -9.80 2.46
C ALA A 121 1.65 -10.75 2.86
N ASP A 122 1.45 -10.89 4.17
CA ASP A 122 0.28 -11.54 4.76
C ASP A 122 -0.74 -10.49 5.22
N VAL A 123 -0.28 -9.33 5.70
CA VAL A 123 -1.11 -8.18 6.11
C VAL A 123 -0.45 -6.89 5.63
N ILE A 124 -1.26 -5.90 5.25
CA ILE A 124 -0.77 -4.63 4.69
C ILE A 124 -1.31 -3.45 5.50
N ILE A 125 -0.46 -2.48 5.82
CA ILE A 125 -0.83 -1.14 6.31
C ILE A 125 -0.56 -0.14 5.18
N SER A 126 -1.56 0.66 4.81
CA SER A 126 -1.45 1.59 3.68
C SER A 126 -2.15 2.91 3.94
N ARG A 127 -1.66 4.01 3.34
CA ARG A 127 -2.30 5.33 3.43
C ARG A 127 -3.53 5.54 2.54
N ALA A 128 -4.01 4.52 1.84
CA ALA A 128 -5.16 4.64 0.94
C ALA A 128 -4.97 5.64 -0.23
N GLY A 129 -3.76 5.72 -0.81
CA GLY A 129 -3.55 6.42 -2.08
C GLY A 129 -4.35 5.76 -3.21
N ALA A 130 -4.88 6.54 -4.16
CA ALA A 130 -5.82 6.02 -5.17
C ALA A 130 -5.28 4.80 -5.95
N SER A 131 -4.03 4.86 -6.42
CA SER A 131 -3.37 3.73 -7.09
C SER A 131 -3.18 2.55 -6.14
N SER A 132 -2.66 2.78 -4.94
CA SER A 132 -2.44 1.71 -3.95
C SER A 132 -3.73 1.00 -3.57
N VAL A 133 -4.84 1.73 -3.37
CA VAL A 133 -6.14 1.13 -3.07
C VAL A 133 -6.59 0.21 -4.21
N SER A 134 -6.42 0.66 -5.45
CA SER A 134 -6.84 -0.12 -6.61
C SER A 134 -5.98 -1.37 -6.81
N GLU A 135 -4.67 -1.27 -6.59
CA GLU A 135 -3.76 -2.42 -6.56
C GLU A 135 -4.15 -3.40 -5.45
N LEU A 136 -4.45 -2.89 -4.25
CA LEU A 136 -4.79 -3.72 -3.09
C LEU A 136 -6.11 -4.48 -3.26
N CYS A 137 -7.08 -3.93 -3.99
CA CYS A 137 -8.29 -4.64 -4.36
C CYS A 137 -8.03 -5.87 -5.25
N ILE A 138 -6.97 -5.85 -6.07
CA ILE A 138 -6.58 -6.97 -6.93
C ILE A 138 -5.75 -7.98 -6.14
N VAL A 139 -4.83 -7.47 -5.33
CA VAL A 139 -3.94 -8.24 -4.47
C VAL A 139 -4.73 -9.08 -3.44
N GLY A 140 -5.88 -8.58 -2.97
CA GLY A 140 -6.83 -9.39 -2.18
C GLY A 140 -6.32 -9.80 -0.79
N LYS A 141 -5.33 -9.10 -0.24
CA LYS A 141 -4.79 -9.36 1.11
C LYS A 141 -5.50 -8.48 2.15
N PRO A 142 -5.55 -8.88 3.43
CA PRO A 142 -6.04 -8.03 4.51
C PRO A 142 -5.29 -6.70 4.58
N VAL A 143 -6.03 -5.58 4.63
CA VAL A 143 -5.45 -4.22 4.66
C VAL A 143 -6.03 -3.39 5.80
N ILE A 144 -5.16 -2.66 6.50
CA ILE A 144 -5.52 -1.56 7.39
C ILE A 144 -5.18 -0.25 6.70
N PHE A 145 -6.20 0.56 6.43
CA PHE A 145 -6.02 1.89 5.86
C PHE A 145 -5.81 2.94 6.96
N ILE A 146 -4.77 3.75 6.84
CA ILE A 146 -4.48 4.92 7.68
C ILE A 146 -4.41 6.16 6.78
N PRO A 147 -5.55 6.72 6.35
CA PRO A 147 -5.59 7.87 5.45
C PRO A 147 -4.86 9.09 6.03
N SER A 148 -4.16 9.83 5.17
CA SER A 148 -3.57 11.10 5.56
C SER A 148 -4.64 12.18 5.68
N PRO A 149 -4.75 12.90 6.82
CA PRO A 149 -5.71 14.01 6.97
C PRO A 149 -5.32 15.25 6.16
N ASN A 150 -4.06 15.32 5.69
CA ASN A 150 -3.48 16.52 5.08
C ASN A 150 -3.47 16.49 3.54
N VAL A 151 -4.29 15.66 2.89
CA VAL A 151 -4.39 15.64 1.42
C VAL A 151 -5.56 16.51 0.95
N ALA A 152 -5.43 17.06 -0.26
CA ALA A 152 -6.50 17.84 -0.87
C ALA A 152 -7.84 17.09 -0.82
N GLU A 153 -8.90 17.83 -0.48
CA GLU A 153 -10.29 17.39 -0.40
C GLU A 153 -10.54 16.06 0.34
N ASP A 154 -9.64 15.67 1.25
CA ASP A 154 -9.74 14.43 2.02
C ASP A 154 -9.88 13.17 1.13
N HIS A 155 -9.22 13.19 -0.04
CA HIS A 155 -9.39 12.13 -1.03
C HIS A 155 -8.93 10.74 -0.54
N GLN A 156 -7.97 10.64 0.38
CA GLN A 156 -7.52 9.33 0.89
C GLN A 156 -8.58 8.65 1.77
N THR A 157 -9.30 9.42 2.58
CA THR A 157 -10.41 8.89 3.39
C THR A 157 -11.54 8.40 2.48
N LYS A 158 -11.88 9.18 1.45
CA LYS A 158 -12.89 8.77 0.45
C LYS A 158 -12.48 7.51 -0.32
N ASN A 159 -11.20 7.36 -0.68
CA ASN A 159 -10.71 6.14 -1.31
C ASN A 159 -10.85 4.92 -0.40
N ALA A 160 -10.47 5.05 0.88
CA ALA A 160 -10.62 3.96 1.85
C ALA A 160 -12.10 3.59 2.06
N GLN A 161 -12.96 4.60 2.23
CA GLN A 161 -14.40 4.42 2.46
C GLN A 161 -15.08 3.72 1.27
N ALA A 162 -14.69 4.05 0.04
CA ALA A 162 -15.21 3.40 -1.17
C ALA A 162 -14.94 1.89 -1.24
N ILE A 163 -13.99 1.38 -0.43
CA ILE A 163 -13.72 -0.05 -0.31
C ILE A 163 -14.42 -0.65 0.91
N VAL A 164 -14.49 0.07 2.03
CA VAL A 164 -15.15 -0.39 3.26
C VAL A 164 -16.67 -0.51 3.08
N ASP A 165 -17.28 0.38 2.29
CA ASP A 165 -18.74 0.40 2.06
C ASP A 165 -19.22 -0.63 1.00
N LYS A 166 -18.33 -1.49 0.50
CA LYS A 166 -18.64 -2.56 -0.44
C LYS A 166 -18.62 -3.92 0.23
#